data_AF-A0A537TJ78-F1
#
_entry.id   AF-A0A537TJ78-F1
#
_cell.length_a   1.000
_cell.length_b   1.000
_cell.length_c   1.000
_cell.angle_alpha   90.00
_cell.angle_beta   90.00
_cell.angle_gamma   90.00
#
_symmetry.space_group_name_H-M   'P 1'
#
loop_
_entity.id
_entity.type
_entity.pdbx_description
1 polymer ?
#
loop_
_entity_poly.entity_id
_entity_poly.type
_entity_poly.pdbx_seq_one_letter_code
_entity_poly.pdbx_strand_id
1 'polypeptide(L)'
;MLTPIYLRLERRHELCRTLGLTIAFLLVVEVATLSRSGILALLIGGLILLLPYRRFLAGRTLLAPLAGAAVVLAVVAASRWHYVETILRSRVKTGGGSESAHFGVYDFIPKILHSHPLFGLGLNNFSVYYQQITGKTNWGPHSFYVALVVETGLVGTAVFAVFLWYLFRRLHAARAIGRG
;
A
#
# COMPACT_ATOMS: atom_id res chain seq x y z
N MET A 1 11.33 5.23 -10.21
CA MET A 1 12.80 5.09 -10.30
C MET A 1 13.35 4.93 -11.73
N LEU A 2 12.59 4.36 -12.68
CA LEU A 2 13.06 4.17 -14.07
C LEU A 2 12.97 5.44 -14.95
N THR A 3 12.05 6.35 -14.66
CA THR A 3 11.78 7.57 -15.45
C THR A 3 12.99 8.52 -15.59
N PRO A 4 13.78 8.80 -14.52
CA PRO A 4 14.97 9.65 -14.63
C PRO A 4 16.09 9.01 -15.49
N ILE A 5 16.18 7.68 -15.50
CA ILE A 5 17.15 6.92 -16.30
C ILE A 5 16.75 6.97 -17.78
N TYR A 6 15.47 6.77 -18.09
CA TYR A 6 14.92 6.92 -19.44
C TYR A 6 15.13 8.32 -20.02
N LEU A 7 15.01 9.37 -19.20
CA LEU A 7 15.24 10.76 -19.62
C LEU A 7 16.72 11.12 -19.87
N ARG A 8 17.67 10.33 -19.37
CA ARG A 8 19.12 10.58 -19.50
C ARG A 8 19.82 9.75 -20.56
N LEU A 9 19.19 8.71 -21.13
CA LEU A 9 19.78 7.90 -22.19
C LEU A 9 19.70 8.58 -23.57
N GLU A 10 20.76 8.42 -24.38
CA GLU A 10 20.81 8.90 -25.76
C GLU A 10 19.74 8.24 -26.66
N ARG A 11 19.13 9.06 -27.52
CA ARG A 11 17.94 8.78 -28.34
C ARG A 11 18.04 7.57 -29.30
N ARG A 12 19.22 6.94 -29.47
CA ARG A 12 19.47 5.86 -30.45
C ARG A 12 19.63 4.45 -29.87
N HIS A 13 19.56 4.27 -28.54
CA HIS A 13 19.76 2.95 -27.93
C HIS A 13 18.44 2.16 -27.80
N GLU A 14 18.47 0.87 -28.15
CA GLU A 14 17.29 -0.03 -28.08
C GLU A 14 16.67 -0.11 -26.67
N LEU A 15 17.50 0.07 -25.64
CA LEU A 15 17.09 0.16 -24.24
C LEU A 15 16.08 1.27 -23.96
N CYS A 16 16.09 2.37 -24.71
CA CYS A 16 15.06 3.41 -24.58
C CYS A 16 13.68 2.88 -24.97
N ARG A 17 13.56 2.08 -26.03
CA ARG A 17 12.27 1.51 -26.45
C ARG A 17 11.76 0.53 -25.41
N THR A 18 12.62 -0.34 -24.90
CA THR A 18 12.26 -1.31 -23.85
C THR A 18 11.83 -0.60 -22.57
N LEU A 19 12.60 0.38 -22.09
CA LEU A 19 12.25 1.15 -20.90
C LEU A 19 10.95 1.93 -21.05
N GLY A 20 10.72 2.56 -22.20
CA GLY A 20 9.46 3.25 -22.49
C GLY A 20 8.26 2.30 -22.48
N LEU A 21 8.42 1.10 -23.03
CA LEU A 21 7.38 0.06 -23.07
C LEU A 21 7.11 -0.52 -21.68
N THR A 22 8.16 -0.76 -20.88
CA THR A 22 8.02 -1.17 -19.47
C THR A 22 7.33 -0.09 -18.64
N ILE A 23 7.68 1.19 -18.81
CA ILE A 23 7.03 2.30 -18.11
C ILE A 23 5.54 2.37 -18.51
N ALA A 24 5.22 2.28 -19.81
CA ALA A 24 3.84 2.26 -20.28
C ALA A 24 3.05 1.06 -19.72
N PHE A 25 3.64 -0.13 -19.72
CA PHE A 25 3.03 -1.33 -19.15
C PHE A 25 2.75 -1.18 -17.65
N LEU A 26 3.73 -0.70 -16.88
CA LEU A 26 3.56 -0.47 -15.44
C LEU A 26 2.48 0.56 -15.15
N LEU A 27 2.41 1.65 -15.93
CA LEU A 27 1.33 2.65 -15.81
C LEU A 27 -0.04 2.04 -16.11
N VAL A 28 -0.15 1.21 -17.15
CA VAL A 28 -1.41 0.51 -17.47
C VAL A 28 -1.82 -0.40 -16.32
N VAL A 29 -0.90 -1.20 -15.76
CA VAL A 29 -1.17 -2.08 -14.62
C VAL A 29 -1.58 -1.30 -13.38
N GLU A 30 -0.91 -0.19 -13.08
CA GLU A 30 -1.17 0.66 -11.92
C GLU A 30 -2.53 1.38 -12.02
N VAL A 31 -2.90 1.84 -13.21
CA VAL A 31 -4.22 2.43 -13.46
C VAL A 31 -5.31 1.35 -13.45
N ALA A 32 -5.05 0.19 -14.08
CA ALA A 32 -6.01 -0.93 -14.11
C ALA A 32 -6.28 -1.51 -12.72
N THR A 33 -5.31 -1.46 -11.80
CA THR A 33 -5.51 -1.89 -10.40
C THR A 33 -6.33 -0.90 -9.58
N LEU A 34 -6.56 0.33 -10.06
CA LEU A 34 -7.39 1.35 -9.42
C LEU A 34 -7.08 1.49 -7.91
N SER A 35 -5.78 1.49 -7.60
CA SER A 35 -5.29 1.69 -6.24
C SER A 35 -5.30 3.18 -5.89
N ARG A 36 -5.97 3.54 -4.79
CA ARG A 36 -5.97 4.92 -4.27
C ARG A 36 -4.54 5.42 -3.98
N SER A 37 -3.67 4.53 -3.49
CA SER A 37 -2.25 4.85 -3.27
C SER A 37 -1.45 4.94 -4.57
N GLY A 38 -1.82 4.18 -5.60
CA GLY A 38 -1.21 4.27 -6.94
C GLY A 38 -1.50 5.60 -7.62
N ILE A 39 -2.76 6.08 -7.56
CA ILE A 39 -3.12 7.42 -8.08
C ILE A 39 -2.35 8.52 -7.33
N LEU A 40 -2.26 8.42 -6.00
CA LEU A 40 -1.46 9.35 -5.18
C LEU A 40 0.03 9.27 -5.52
N ALA A 41 0.59 8.07 -5.69
CA ALA A 41 1.99 7.88 -6.05
C ALA A 41 2.29 8.45 -7.45
N LEU A 42 1.38 8.29 -8.40
CA LEU A 42 1.47 8.87 -9.74
C LEU A 42 1.37 10.40 -9.73
N LEU A 43 0.43 10.96 -8.97
CA LEU A 43 0.29 12.42 -8.81
C LEU A 43 1.52 13.03 -8.14
N ILE A 44 1.94 12.49 -6.99
CA ILE A 44 3.08 12.98 -6.22
C ILE A 44 4.38 12.76 -7.01
N GLY A 45 4.58 11.57 -7.58
CA GLY A 45 5.73 11.25 -8.41
C GLY A 45 5.80 12.14 -9.66
N GLY A 46 4.66 12.40 -10.30
CA GLY A 46 4.54 13.34 -11.41
C GLY A 46 4.90 14.77 -11.00
N LEU A 47 4.38 15.25 -9.86
CA LEU A 47 4.66 16.59 -9.34
C LEU A 47 6.14 16.77 -8.96
N ILE A 48 6.73 15.76 -8.32
CA ILE A 48 8.16 15.74 -7.98
C ILE A 48 9.02 15.75 -9.24
N LEU A 49 8.62 15.04 -10.30
CA LEU A 49 9.34 15.04 -11.58
C LEU A 49 9.09 16.33 -12.39
N LEU A 50 7.97 17.01 -12.18
CA LEU A 50 7.63 18.28 -12.83
C LEU A 50 8.63 19.39 -12.50
N LEU A 51 9.07 19.47 -11.24
CA LEU A 51 9.98 20.53 -10.78
C LEU A 51 11.37 20.50 -11.48
N PRO A 52 12.11 19.37 -11.51
CA PRO A 52 13.40 19.27 -12.19
C PRO A 52 13.30 19.04 -13.72
N TYR A 53 12.23 18.39 -14.22
CA TYR A 53 12.14 17.95 -15.63
C TYR A 53 11.03 18.64 -16.46
N ARG A 54 10.45 19.76 -16.00
CA ARG A 54 9.46 20.59 -16.76
C ARG A 54 9.79 20.80 -18.24
N ARG A 55 11.07 20.94 -18.58
CA ARG A 55 11.55 21.19 -19.96
C ARG A 55 11.57 19.94 -20.84
N PHE A 56 11.66 18.75 -20.23
CA PHE A 56 11.69 17.45 -20.91
C PHE A 56 10.32 16.75 -20.95
N LEU A 57 9.39 17.12 -20.06
CA LEU A 57 8.00 16.62 -20.05
C LEU A 57 7.21 17.03 -21.30
N ALA A 58 7.57 18.15 -21.95
CA ALA A 58 6.98 18.59 -23.22
C ALA A 58 7.61 17.89 -24.45
N GLY A 59 8.59 17.01 -24.26
CA GLY A 59 9.23 16.26 -25.35
C GLY A 59 8.32 15.13 -25.84
N ARG A 60 8.20 14.99 -27.17
CA ARG A 60 7.50 13.86 -27.85
C ARG A 60 7.89 12.47 -27.30
N THR A 61 9.08 12.35 -26.72
CA THR A 61 9.67 11.12 -26.16
C THR A 61 8.95 10.59 -24.92
N LEU A 62 8.32 11.47 -24.14
CA LEU A 62 7.53 11.11 -22.95
C LEU A 62 6.03 11.05 -23.26
N LEU A 63 5.58 11.89 -24.21
CA LEU A 63 4.21 11.87 -24.70
C LEU A 63 3.85 10.58 -25.45
N ALA A 64 4.79 9.98 -26.19
CA ALA A 64 4.55 8.72 -26.90
C ALA A 64 4.14 7.54 -25.99
N PRO A 65 4.88 7.19 -24.92
CA PRO A 65 4.48 6.11 -24.01
C PRO A 65 3.23 6.47 -23.18
N LEU A 66 3.05 7.74 -22.83
CA LEU A 66 1.83 8.21 -22.14
C LEU A 66 0.58 8.09 -23.03
N ALA A 67 0.69 8.53 -24.29
CA ALA A 67 -0.40 8.40 -25.26
C ALA A 67 -0.70 6.93 -25.55
N GLY A 68 0.34 6.09 -25.69
CA GLY A 68 0.17 4.64 -25.83
C GLY A 68 -0.58 4.02 -24.65
N ALA A 69 -0.18 4.35 -23.42
CA ALA A 69 -0.90 3.91 -22.22
C ALA A 69 -2.35 4.41 -22.19
N ALA A 70 -2.58 5.69 -22.53
CA ALA A 70 -3.92 6.28 -22.56
C ALA A 70 -4.83 5.60 -23.59
N VAL A 71 -4.31 5.27 -24.77
CA VAL A 71 -5.07 4.55 -25.81
C VAL A 71 -5.43 3.15 -25.34
N VAL A 72 -4.48 2.40 -24.77
CA VAL A 72 -4.76 1.06 -24.22
C VAL A 72 -5.81 1.12 -23.13
N LEU A 73 -5.70 2.08 -22.21
CA LEU A 73 -6.70 2.29 -21.15
C LEU A 73 -8.07 2.65 -21.71
N ALA A 74 -8.14 3.50 -22.74
CA ALA A 74 -9.39 3.86 -23.40
C ALA A 74 -10.05 2.66 -24.09
N VAL A 75 -9.26 1.82 -24.78
CA VAL A 75 -9.76 0.58 -25.41
C VAL A 75 -10.27 -0.39 -24.35
N VAL A 76 -9.52 -0.63 -23.27
CA VAL A 76 -9.95 -1.50 -22.17
C VAL A 76 -11.23 -0.96 -21.52
N ALA A 77 -11.32 0.35 -21.29
CA ALA A 77 -12.50 0.97 -20.70
C ALA A 77 -13.73 0.84 -21.60
N ALA A 78 -13.57 1.03 -22.91
CA ALA A 78 -14.64 0.86 -23.88
C ALA A 78 -15.09 -0.61 -23.98
N SER A 79 -14.15 -1.57 -23.98
CA SER A 79 -14.48 -3.00 -24.07
C SER A 79 -15.03 -3.59 -22.77
N ARG A 80 -14.74 -2.98 -21.61
CA ARG A 80 -15.11 -3.50 -20.28
C ARG A 80 -15.86 -2.46 -19.45
N TRP A 81 -16.76 -1.71 -20.09
CA TRP A 81 -17.48 -0.61 -19.44
C TRP A 81 -18.17 -1.02 -18.13
N HIS A 82 -18.82 -2.18 -18.10
CA HIS A 82 -19.49 -2.68 -16.89
C HIS A 82 -18.52 -2.97 -15.71
N TYR A 83 -17.31 -3.46 -16.01
CA TYR A 83 -16.26 -3.67 -15.01
C TYR A 83 -15.72 -2.34 -14.48
N VAL A 84 -15.48 -1.38 -15.37
CA VAL A 84 -15.06 -0.03 -15.03
C VAL A 84 -16.10 0.66 -14.15
N GLU A 85 -17.37 0.59 -14.54
CA GLU A 85 -18.48 1.15 -13.78
C GLU A 85 -18.59 0.51 -12.39
N THR A 86 -18.45 -0.81 -12.28
CA THR A 86 -18.47 -1.52 -11.00
C THR A 86 -17.32 -1.06 -10.09
N ILE A 87 -16.11 -0.89 -10.64
CA ILE A 87 -14.98 -0.39 -9.87
C ILE A 87 -15.21 1.06 -9.45
N LEU A 88 -15.59 1.96 -10.36
CA LEU A 88 -15.85 3.36 -10.03
C LEU A 88 -16.96 3.47 -8.96
N ARG A 89 -18.05 2.72 -9.08
CA ARG A 89 -19.11 2.66 -8.06
C ARG A 89 -18.59 2.13 -6.72
N SER A 90 -17.75 1.09 -6.72
CA SER A 90 -17.13 0.56 -5.48
C SER A 90 -16.16 1.54 -4.83
N ARG A 91 -15.54 2.43 -5.61
CA ARG A 91 -14.52 3.37 -5.15
C ARG A 91 -15.10 4.71 -4.70
N VAL A 92 -16.18 5.16 -5.36
CA VAL A 92 -16.96 6.37 -5.03
C VAL A 92 -17.98 6.12 -3.92
N LYS A 93 -18.39 4.86 -3.67
CA LYS A 93 -19.03 4.47 -2.39
C LYS A 93 -18.01 4.55 -1.25
N THR A 94 -17.69 5.75 -0.81
CA THR A 94 -16.96 6.06 0.43
C THR A 94 -17.90 6.01 1.64
N GLY A 95 -18.66 4.92 1.77
CA GLY A 95 -19.60 4.73 2.87
C GLY A 95 -19.83 3.26 3.17
N GLY A 96 -19.13 2.72 4.17
CA GLY A 96 -19.67 1.64 5.01
C GLY A 96 -18.91 0.31 5.11
N GLY A 97 -17.97 -0.02 4.21
CA GLY A 97 -17.40 -1.38 4.14
C GLY A 97 -15.98 -1.57 4.69
N SER A 98 -14.98 -0.90 4.11
CA SER A 98 -13.55 -1.18 4.40
C SER A 98 -12.92 -0.28 5.46
N GLU A 99 -13.36 0.98 5.62
CA GLU A 99 -12.92 1.83 6.75
C GLU A 99 -13.58 1.37 8.05
N SER A 100 -14.89 1.08 8.04
CA SER A 100 -15.63 0.59 9.22
C SER A 100 -15.12 -0.77 9.73
N ALA A 101 -14.63 -1.62 8.83
CA ALA A 101 -14.01 -2.91 9.16
C ALA A 101 -12.72 -2.75 9.96
N HIS A 102 -11.88 -1.77 9.62
CA HIS A 102 -10.66 -1.49 10.38
C HIS A 102 -11.01 -0.87 11.74
N PHE A 103 -11.87 0.15 11.78
CA PHE A 103 -12.26 0.81 13.03
C PHE A 103 -12.98 -0.14 14.01
N GLY A 104 -13.86 -1.01 13.52
CA GLY A 104 -14.57 -1.97 14.37
C GLY A 104 -13.65 -2.99 15.05
N VAL A 105 -12.49 -3.29 14.46
CA VAL A 105 -11.46 -4.15 15.07
C VAL A 105 -10.68 -3.40 16.16
N TYR A 106 -10.48 -2.08 16.03
CA TYR A 106 -9.84 -1.27 17.07
C TYR A 106 -10.75 -1.03 18.29
N ASP A 107 -12.06 -0.92 18.09
CA ASP A 107 -13.05 -0.82 19.18
C ASP A 107 -13.06 -2.04 20.12
N PHE A 108 -12.44 -3.13 19.68
CA PHE A 108 -12.33 -4.38 20.42
C PHE A 108 -11.23 -4.36 21.48
N ILE A 109 -10.14 -3.61 21.24
CA ILE A 109 -8.99 -3.53 22.14
C ILE A 109 -9.38 -3.09 23.55
N PRO A 110 -10.11 -1.97 23.77
CA PRO A 110 -10.42 -1.53 25.13
C PRO A 110 -11.29 -2.53 25.90
N LYS A 111 -12.22 -3.22 25.22
CA LYS A 111 -13.08 -4.23 25.84
C LYS A 111 -12.28 -5.40 26.39
N ILE A 112 -11.29 -5.86 25.63
CA ILE A 112 -10.44 -7.00 26.02
C ILE A 112 -9.39 -6.59 27.04
N LEU A 113 -8.82 -5.39 26.94
CA LEU A 113 -7.91 -4.91 27.96
C LEU A 113 -8.62 -4.70 29.30
N HIS A 114 -9.92 -4.41 29.32
CA HIS A 114 -10.69 -4.36 30.57
C HIS A 114 -10.99 -5.75 31.16
N SER A 115 -11.29 -6.76 30.35
CA SER A 115 -11.63 -8.12 30.85
C SER A 115 -10.41 -9.02 31.07
N HIS A 116 -9.39 -8.90 30.22
CA HIS A 116 -8.18 -9.73 30.20
C HIS A 116 -6.90 -8.89 30.00
N PRO A 117 -6.58 -7.95 30.91
CA PRO A 117 -5.51 -6.96 30.72
C PRO A 117 -4.11 -7.55 30.55
N LEU A 118 -3.77 -8.60 31.30
CA LEU A 118 -2.39 -9.08 31.39
C LEU A 118 -2.01 -9.98 30.20
N PHE A 119 -2.82 -11.00 29.94
CA PHE A 119 -2.51 -12.05 28.97
C PHE A 119 -3.46 -12.10 27.76
N GLY A 120 -4.46 -11.21 27.69
CA GLY A 120 -5.41 -11.18 26.59
C GLY A 120 -6.23 -12.47 26.48
N LEU A 121 -6.64 -12.80 25.26
CA LEU A 121 -7.48 -13.97 24.95
C LEU A 121 -6.69 -15.29 24.78
N GLY A 122 -5.36 -15.23 24.81
CA GLY A 122 -4.50 -16.33 24.37
C GLY A 122 -4.25 -16.34 22.86
N LEU A 123 -3.14 -16.96 22.47
CA LEU A 123 -2.66 -16.97 21.08
C LEU A 123 -3.67 -17.67 20.15
N ASN A 124 -3.87 -17.07 18.97
CA ASN A 124 -4.72 -17.59 17.90
C ASN A 124 -6.22 -17.72 18.28
N ASN A 125 -6.69 -16.95 19.27
CA ASN A 125 -8.10 -16.97 19.71
C ASN A 125 -8.91 -15.76 19.21
N PHE A 126 -8.29 -14.80 18.50
CA PHE A 126 -9.01 -13.60 18.06
C PHE A 126 -10.27 -13.91 17.24
N SER A 127 -10.16 -14.77 16.22
CA SER A 127 -11.26 -15.05 15.29
C SER A 127 -12.44 -15.73 15.96
N VAL A 128 -12.18 -16.65 16.91
CA VAL A 128 -13.19 -17.35 17.69
C VAL A 128 -13.98 -16.36 18.56
N TYR A 129 -13.28 -15.51 19.30
CA TYR A 129 -13.91 -14.55 20.21
C TYR A 129 -14.62 -13.41 19.44
N TYR A 130 -14.03 -12.97 18.34
CA TYR A 130 -14.64 -11.96 17.46
C TYR A 130 -15.94 -12.48 16.82
N GLN A 131 -15.97 -13.75 16.40
CA GLN A 131 -17.19 -14.39 15.90
C GLN A 131 -18.26 -14.49 16.99
N GLN A 132 -17.90 -14.83 18.22
CA GLN A 132 -18.85 -14.93 19.34
C GLN A 132 -19.55 -13.59 19.64
N ILE A 133 -18.82 -12.48 19.54
CA ILE A 133 -19.34 -11.14 19.87
C ILE A 133 -20.09 -10.50 18.70
N THR A 134 -19.58 -10.68 17.47
CA THR A 134 -20.10 -9.96 16.30
C THR A 134 -20.97 -10.80 15.38
N GLY A 135 -20.97 -12.13 15.54
CA GLY A 135 -21.61 -13.09 14.63
C GLY A 135 -20.92 -13.24 13.27
N LYS A 136 -19.79 -12.54 13.03
CA LYS A 136 -19.10 -12.55 11.73
C LYS A 136 -18.07 -13.68 11.65
N THR A 137 -18.18 -14.52 10.62
CA THR A 137 -17.25 -15.63 10.34
C THR A 137 -16.14 -15.22 9.37
N ASN A 138 -14.97 -15.87 9.43
CA ASN A 138 -13.79 -15.58 8.59
C ASN A 138 -13.19 -14.17 8.74
N TRP A 139 -13.27 -13.59 9.95
CA TRP A 139 -12.62 -12.32 10.27
C TRP A 139 -11.37 -12.55 11.11
N GLY A 140 -10.27 -11.90 10.73
CA GLY A 140 -9.00 -11.95 11.44
C GLY A 140 -8.53 -10.58 11.91
N PRO A 141 -7.56 -10.53 12.84
CA PRO A 141 -6.91 -9.28 13.18
C PRO A 141 -6.01 -8.92 11.99
N HIS A 142 -6.53 -8.15 11.04
CA HIS A 142 -5.80 -7.68 9.85
C HIS A 142 -4.64 -6.71 10.18
N SER A 143 -4.28 -6.60 11.47
CA SER A 143 -3.15 -5.85 12.00
C SER A 143 -2.46 -6.71 13.06
N PHE A 144 -1.15 -6.96 12.85
CA PHE A 144 -0.31 -7.67 13.81
C PHE A 144 -0.36 -7.05 15.21
N TYR A 145 -0.37 -5.72 15.30
CA TYR A 145 -0.42 -5.01 16.57
C TYR A 145 -1.73 -5.25 17.32
N VAL A 146 -2.85 -5.34 16.59
CA VAL A 146 -4.14 -5.68 17.21
C VAL A 146 -4.10 -7.11 17.72
N ALA A 147 -3.62 -8.05 16.91
CA ALA A 147 -3.47 -9.45 17.33
C ALA A 147 -2.59 -9.56 18.58
N LEU A 148 -1.43 -8.90 18.58
CA LEU A 148 -0.50 -8.88 19.71
C LEU A 148 -1.19 -8.38 20.99
N VAL A 149 -1.83 -7.21 20.94
CA VAL A 149 -2.46 -6.61 22.13
C VAL A 149 -3.64 -7.46 22.62
N VAL A 150 -4.49 -7.94 21.71
CA VAL A 150 -5.70 -8.69 22.05
C VAL A 150 -5.38 -10.10 22.54
N GLU A 151 -4.41 -10.79 21.93
CA GLU A 151 -4.11 -12.19 22.24
C GLU A 151 -3.10 -12.35 23.36
N THR A 152 -2.23 -11.37 23.60
CA THR A 152 -1.17 -11.46 24.61
C THR A 152 -1.26 -10.42 25.73
N GLY A 153 -2.20 -9.48 25.62
CA GLY A 153 -2.40 -8.42 26.60
C GLY A 153 -1.21 -7.50 26.76
N LEU A 154 -1.14 -6.81 27.90
CA LEU A 154 -0.07 -5.89 28.24
C LEU A 154 1.28 -6.59 28.38
N VAL A 155 1.30 -7.84 28.87
CA VAL A 155 2.56 -8.58 29.10
C VAL A 155 3.26 -8.87 27.77
N GLY A 156 2.58 -9.49 26.81
CA GLY A 156 3.20 -9.78 25.52
C GLY A 156 3.51 -8.51 24.72
N THR A 157 2.66 -7.48 24.84
CA THR A 157 2.93 -6.16 24.25
C THR A 157 4.20 -5.52 24.83
N ALA A 158 4.41 -5.59 26.15
CA ALA A 158 5.60 -5.06 26.80
C ALA A 158 6.87 -5.85 26.40
N VAL A 159 6.79 -7.18 26.36
CA VAL A 159 7.90 -8.03 25.89
C VAL A 159 8.29 -7.68 24.45
N PHE A 160 7.30 -7.50 23.58
CA PHE A 160 7.55 -7.09 22.20
C PHE A 160 8.16 -5.69 22.10
N ALA A 161 7.72 -4.74 22.91
CA ALA A 161 8.30 -3.40 22.97
C ALA A 161 9.78 -3.43 23.43
N VAL A 162 10.10 -4.26 24.45
CA VAL A 162 11.49 -4.48 24.89
C VAL A 162 12.33 -5.11 23.78
N PHE A 163 11.77 -6.07 23.04
CA PHE A 163 12.45 -6.67 21.89
C PHE A 163 12.75 -5.65 20.79
N LEU A 164 11.78 -4.79 20.41
CA LEU A 164 12.00 -3.72 19.45
C LEU A 164 13.09 -2.74 19.92
N TRP A 165 13.03 -2.34 21.19
CA TRP A 165 14.04 -1.47 21.77
C TRP A 165 15.44 -2.10 21.72
N TYR A 166 15.56 -3.37 22.09
CA TYR A 166 16.80 -4.13 21.99
C TYR A 166 17.33 -4.16 20.55
N LEU A 167 16.47 -4.43 19.57
CA LEU A 167 16.82 -4.48 18.15
C LEU A 167 17.35 -3.13 17.64
N PHE A 168 16.69 -2.03 18.00
CA PHE A 168 17.17 -0.69 17.64
C PHE A 168 18.51 -0.34 18.30
N ARG A 169 18.72 -0.71 19.57
CA ARG A 169 20.03 -0.52 20.22
C ARG A 169 21.14 -1.29 19.53
N ARG A 170 20.88 -2.55 19.14
CA ARG A 170 21.84 -3.38 18.41
C ARG A 170 22.15 -2.82 17.03
N LEU A 171 21.14 -2.36 16.29
CA LEU A 171 21.34 -1.73 14.99
C LEU A 171 22.16 -0.43 15.10
N HIS A 172 21.93 0.36 16.14
CA HIS A 172 22.71 1.57 16.39
C HIS A 172 24.18 1.25 16.69
N ALA A 173 24.44 0.25 17.54
CA ALA A 173 25.78 -0.24 17.84
C ALA A 173 26.50 -0.79 16.58
N ALA A 174 25.80 -1.56 15.75
CA ALA A 174 26.35 -2.09 14.50
C ALA A 174 26.70 -0.98 13.49
N ARG A 175 25.87 0.08 13.41
CA ARG A 175 26.16 1.26 12.59
C ARG A 175 27.39 2.04 13.07
N ALA A 176 27.66 2.07 14.37
CA ALA A 176 28.85 2.71 14.91
C ALA A 176 30.12 1.93 14.53
N ILE A 177 30.05 0.60 14.51
CA ILE A 177 31.17 -0.27 14.11
C ILE A 177 31.45 -0.18 12.60
N GLY A 178 30.41 -0.14 11.75
CA GLY A 178 30.58 -0.06 10.29
C GLY A 178 30.99 1.31 9.74
N ARG A 179 31.24 2.30 10.61
CA ARG A 179 31.78 3.63 10.26
C ARG A 179 33.25 3.80 10.70
N GLY A 180 33.81 2.81 11.39
CA GLY A 180 35.22 2.75 11.77
C GLY A 180 36.04 1.96 10.76
#